data_AF-K1UDB6-F1
#
_entry.id   AF-K1UDB6-F1
#
_cell.length_a   1.000
_cell.length_b   1.000
_cell.length_c   1.000
_cell.angle_alpha   90.00
_cell.angle_beta   90.00
_cell.angle_gamma   90.00
#
_symmetry.space_group_name_H-M   'P 1'
#
loop_
_entity.id
_entity.type
_entity.pdbx_description
1 polymer ?
#
loop_
_entity_poly.entity_id
_entity_poly.type
_entity_poly.pdbx_seq_one_letter_code
_entity_poly.pdbx_strand_id
1 'polypeptide(L)'
;MFGSDRVILISDSMRACGMPDGESELGGQVVIKKGNEARLVTGELAGSVTNVYGCMVKAIEFGIPIADAIKAATYNPAKAIGILDEFGAIEIGKKPGFVLVNEDFSINQVL
;
A
#
# COMPACT_ATOMS: atom_id res chain seq x y z
N MET A 1 14.26 -1.61 18.47
CA MET A 1 13.01 -2.08 19.08
C MET A 1 11.98 -2.52 18.04
N PHE A 2 11.99 -2.01 16.80
CA PHE A 2 11.33 -2.65 15.65
C PHE A 2 12.32 -2.73 14.48
N GLY A 3 12.70 -3.95 14.09
CA GLY A 3 13.49 -4.20 12.89
C GLY A 3 12.60 -4.34 11.66
N SER A 4 13.19 -4.40 10.47
CA SER A 4 12.42 -4.50 9.22
C SER A 4 11.53 -5.75 9.14
N ASP A 5 11.76 -6.78 9.96
CA ASP A 5 10.88 -7.96 10.10
C ASP A 5 9.55 -7.71 10.84
N ARG A 6 9.35 -6.52 11.43
CA ARG A 6 8.21 -6.23 12.32
C ARG A 6 7.35 -5.06 11.84
N VAL A 7 7.52 -4.65 10.59
CA VAL A 7 6.76 -3.54 9.97
C VAL A 7 5.99 -4.05 8.76
N ILE A 8 4.72 -3.70 8.66
CA ILE A 8 3.86 -4.01 7.52
C ILE A 8 3.26 -2.71 7.00
N LEU A 9 3.38 -2.47 5.70
CA LEU A 9 2.72 -1.35 5.05
C LEU A 9 1.29 -1.76 4.67
N ILE A 10 0.32 -0.94 5.07
CA ILE A 10 -1.08 -1.07 4.68
C ILE A 10 -1.53 0.21 4.00
N SER A 11 -2.53 0.11 3.12
CA SER A 11 -3.14 1.28 2.49
C SER A 11 -4.13 1.99 3.40
N ASP A 12 -4.86 1.23 4.22
CA ASP A 12 -6.10 1.67 4.89
C ASP A 12 -7.06 2.40 3.93
N SER A 13 -7.06 1.96 2.66
CA SER A 13 -7.74 2.67 1.60
C SER A 13 -9.25 2.50 1.69
N MET A 14 -9.97 3.59 1.49
CA MET A 14 -11.42 3.61 1.33
C MET A 14 -11.81 3.71 -0.15
N ARG A 15 -13.12 3.57 -0.45
CA ARG A 15 -13.66 3.44 -1.82
C ARG A 15 -13.29 4.56 -2.80
N ALA A 16 -12.83 5.71 -2.32
CA ALA A 16 -12.38 6.83 -3.15
C ALA A 16 -10.92 6.70 -3.62
N CYS A 17 -10.19 5.65 -3.19
CA CYS A 17 -8.86 5.35 -3.72
C CYS A 17 -8.93 5.14 -5.24
N GLY A 18 -8.08 5.87 -5.99
CA GLY A 18 -8.07 5.83 -7.45
C GLY A 18 -9.19 6.61 -8.15
N MET A 19 -10.08 7.26 -7.40
CA MET A 19 -11.18 8.06 -7.95
C MET A 19 -10.78 9.54 -8.11
N PRO A 20 -11.45 10.31 -9.00
CA PRO A 20 -11.33 11.77 -9.03
C PRO A 20 -11.74 12.40 -7.69
N ASP A 21 -11.34 13.65 -7.47
CA ASP A 21 -11.78 14.42 -6.30
C ASP A 21 -13.29 14.62 -6.31
N GLY A 22 -13.90 14.58 -5.13
CA GLY A 22 -15.36 14.65 -4.98
C GLY A 22 -15.88 13.99 -3.71
N GLU A 23 -17.20 13.89 -3.64
CA GLU A 23 -17.89 13.22 -2.52
C GLU A 23 -17.79 11.70 -2.64
N SER A 24 -17.67 11.04 -1.49
CA SER A 24 -17.66 9.60 -1.32
C SER A 24 -18.26 9.23 0.04
N GLU A 25 -18.16 7.97 0.43
CA GLU A 25 -18.78 7.47 1.66
C GLU A 25 -17.90 6.42 2.36
N LEU A 26 -17.83 6.51 3.68
CA LEU A 26 -17.22 5.51 4.55
C LEU A 26 -18.13 5.24 5.76
N GLY A 27 -18.69 4.03 5.84
CA GLY A 27 -19.52 3.60 6.96
C GLY A 27 -20.78 4.46 7.18
N GLY A 28 -21.47 4.87 6.10
CA GLY A 28 -22.65 5.72 6.19
C GLY A 28 -22.37 7.22 6.31
N GLN A 29 -21.10 7.63 6.41
CA GLN A 29 -20.70 9.03 6.55
C GLN A 29 -20.18 9.59 5.24
N VAL A 30 -20.56 10.84 4.93
CA VAL A 30 -20.07 11.57 3.76
C VAL A 30 -18.61 11.96 3.97
N VAL A 31 -17.78 11.64 2.97
CA VAL A 31 -16.34 11.91 2.93
C VAL A 31 -16.03 12.74 1.69
N ILE A 32 -15.23 13.77 1.84
CA ILE A 32 -14.74 14.59 0.74
C ILE A 32 -13.31 14.15 0.41
N LYS A 33 -13.12 13.62 -0.80
CA LYS A 33 -11.78 13.37 -1.36
C LYS A 33 -11.24 14.63 -2.00
N LYS A 34 -10.01 15.00 -1.62
CA LYS A 34 -9.21 16.05 -2.28
C LYS A 34 -7.76 15.61 -2.39
N GLY A 35 -7.25 15.51 -3.61
CA GLY A 35 -5.91 14.97 -3.89
C GLY A 35 -5.72 13.57 -3.29
N ASN A 36 -4.77 13.47 -2.36
CA ASN A 36 -4.41 12.22 -1.66
C ASN A 36 -5.04 12.09 -0.26
N GLU A 37 -6.01 12.94 0.08
CA GLU A 37 -6.67 12.92 1.37
C GLU A 37 -8.18 12.67 1.23
N ALA A 38 -8.72 11.96 2.21
CA ALA A 38 -10.15 11.75 2.42
C ALA A 38 -10.50 12.25 3.82
N ARG A 39 -11.47 13.16 3.91
CA ARG A 39 -11.90 13.74 5.19
C ARG A 39 -13.41 13.72 5.34
N LEU A 40 -13.91 13.51 6.55
CA LEU A 40 -15.32 13.76 6.85
C LEU A 40 -15.65 15.24 6.59
N VAL A 41 -16.93 15.55 6.43
CA VAL A 41 -17.40 16.95 6.30
C VAL A 41 -17.01 17.83 7.50
N THR A 42 -16.77 17.21 8.65
CA THR A 42 -16.30 17.82 9.91
C THR A 42 -14.78 18.03 9.95
N GLY A 43 -14.02 17.44 9.03
CA GLY A 43 -12.59 17.71 8.79
C GLY A 43 -11.61 16.61 9.22
N GLU A 44 -12.06 15.62 9.99
CA GLU A 44 -11.24 14.47 10.41
C GLU A 44 -10.86 13.59 9.22
N LEU A 45 -9.69 12.93 9.30
CA LEU A 45 -9.30 11.93 8.30
C LEU A 45 -10.25 10.73 8.34
N ALA A 46 -10.66 10.27 7.17
CA ALA A 46 -11.58 9.16 6.99
C ALA A 46 -10.92 8.07 6.14
N GLY A 47 -10.04 7.28 6.78
CA GLY A 47 -9.18 6.32 6.10
C GLY A 47 -8.16 7.00 5.18
N SER A 48 -7.77 6.29 4.13
CA SER A 48 -6.78 6.73 3.14
C SER A 48 -7.32 6.58 1.71
N VAL A 49 -6.66 7.24 0.75
CA VAL A 49 -6.94 7.10 -0.69
C VAL A 49 -5.69 6.72 -1.50
N THR A 50 -4.67 6.16 -0.84
CA THR A 50 -3.46 5.63 -1.47
C THR A 50 -3.41 4.12 -1.47
N ASN A 51 -2.78 3.50 -2.47
CA ASN A 51 -2.58 2.05 -2.52
C ASN A 51 -1.27 1.62 -1.83
N VAL A 52 -1.10 0.31 -1.59
CA VAL A 52 0.08 -0.23 -0.89
C VAL A 52 1.39 0.08 -1.64
N TYR A 53 1.36 0.07 -2.98
CA TYR A 53 2.53 0.43 -3.79
C TYR A 53 2.95 1.89 -3.57
N GLY A 54 1.98 2.81 -3.54
CA GLY A 54 2.20 4.22 -3.21
C GLY A 54 2.76 4.40 -1.80
N CYS A 55 2.28 3.65 -0.81
CA CYS A 55 2.87 3.63 0.54
C CYS A 55 4.34 3.18 0.52
N MET A 56 4.66 2.13 -0.25
CA MET A 56 6.02 1.62 -0.40
C MET A 56 6.95 2.67 -1.03
N VAL A 57 6.55 3.29 -2.15
CA VAL A 57 7.33 4.35 -2.79
C VAL A 57 7.54 5.52 -1.85
N LYS A 58 6.50 5.93 -1.10
CA LYS A 58 6.61 7.02 -0.11
C LYS A 58 7.59 6.68 1.02
N ALA A 59 7.61 5.44 1.49
CA ALA A 59 8.57 5.00 2.50
C ALA A 59 10.02 5.08 2.00
N ILE A 60 10.26 4.74 0.73
CA ILE A 60 11.57 4.89 0.08
C ILE A 60 11.96 6.38 0.00
N GLU A 61 11.03 7.25 -0.40
CA GLU A 61 11.26 8.71 -0.41
C GLU A 61 11.60 9.28 0.98
N PHE A 62 11.07 8.68 2.04
CA PHE A 62 11.40 9.02 3.44
C PHE A 62 12.75 8.47 3.92
N GLY A 63 13.50 7.77 3.06
CA GLY A 63 14.84 7.26 3.35
C GLY A 63 14.87 5.83 3.92
N ILE A 64 13.77 5.09 3.90
CA ILE A 64 13.78 3.67 4.25
C ILE A 64 14.51 2.89 3.14
N PRO A 65 15.43 1.95 3.47
CA PRO A 65 16.10 1.13 2.47
C PRO A 65 15.09 0.41 1.55
N ILE A 66 15.36 0.41 0.25
CA ILE A 66 14.46 -0.17 -0.78
C ILE A 66 14.04 -1.59 -0.42
N ALA A 67 15.02 -2.43 -0.04
CA ALA A 67 14.76 -3.82 0.34
C ALA A 67 13.82 -3.94 1.54
N ASP A 68 13.95 -3.06 2.54
CA ASP A 68 13.10 -3.07 3.73
C ASP A 68 11.68 -2.58 3.41
N ALA A 69 11.54 -1.56 2.54
CA ALA A 69 10.23 -1.08 2.10
C ALA A 69 9.47 -2.15 1.28
N ILE A 70 10.15 -2.82 0.34
CA ILE A 70 9.58 -3.94 -0.44
C ILE A 70 9.19 -5.07 0.50
N LYS A 71 10.06 -5.44 1.44
CA LYS A 71 9.81 -6.49 2.43
C LYS A 71 8.57 -6.18 3.29
N ALA A 72 8.40 -4.92 3.71
CA ALA A 72 7.24 -4.47 4.47
C ALA A 72 5.93 -4.48 3.67
N ALA A 73 6.00 -4.38 2.33
CA ALA A 73 4.84 -4.43 1.45
C ALA A 73 4.49 -5.85 0.93
N THR A 74 5.42 -6.81 1.01
CA THR A 74 5.28 -8.14 0.39
C THR A 74 5.52 -9.30 1.36
N TYR A 75 6.77 -9.53 1.76
CA TYR A 75 7.17 -10.67 2.59
C TYR A 75 6.53 -10.65 3.98
N ASN A 76 6.59 -9.51 4.68
CA ASN A 76 6.09 -9.38 6.04
C ASN A 76 4.58 -9.61 6.16
N PRO A 77 3.70 -9.01 5.31
CA PRO A 77 2.28 -9.32 5.37
C PRO A 77 1.98 -10.79 5.04
N ALA A 78 2.63 -11.37 4.04
CA ALA A 78 2.45 -12.80 3.71
C ALA A 78 2.83 -13.72 4.88
N LYS A 79 3.95 -13.42 5.54
CA LYS A 79 4.38 -14.12 6.76
C LYS A 79 3.39 -13.94 7.91
N ALA A 80 2.86 -12.74 8.10
CA ALA A 80 1.96 -12.43 9.21
C ALA A 80 0.62 -13.17 9.13
N ILE A 81 0.11 -13.39 7.91
CA ILE A 81 -1.16 -14.11 7.68
C ILE A 81 -0.97 -15.59 7.32
N GLY A 82 0.27 -16.09 7.35
CA GLY A 82 0.57 -17.53 7.20
C GLY A 82 0.52 -18.05 5.76
N ILE A 83 0.75 -17.21 4.75
CA ILE A 83 0.71 -17.59 3.31
C ILE A 83 2.07 -17.42 2.61
N LEU A 84 3.16 -17.39 3.38
CA LEU A 84 4.50 -17.14 2.83
C LEU A 84 5.00 -18.26 1.91
N ASP A 85 4.45 -19.46 2.05
CA ASP A 85 4.65 -20.59 1.14
C ASP A 85 4.00 -20.39 -0.23
N GLU A 86 2.99 -19.50 -0.33
CA GLU A 86 2.31 -19.19 -1.58
C GLU A 86 2.71 -17.83 -2.18
N PHE A 87 2.91 -16.80 -1.35
CA PHE A 87 3.12 -15.40 -1.76
C PHE A 87 4.23 -14.69 -0.98
N GLY A 88 4.59 -13.47 -1.40
CA GLY A 88 5.46 -12.56 -0.63
C GLY A 88 6.96 -12.70 -0.93
N ALA A 89 7.36 -13.63 -1.81
CA ALA A 89 8.72 -13.72 -2.33
C ALA A 89 8.75 -14.29 -3.75
N ILE A 90 9.80 -13.95 -4.50
CA ILE A 90 10.06 -14.52 -5.83
C ILE A 90 10.89 -15.78 -5.64
N GLU A 91 10.23 -16.92 -5.51
CA GLU A 91 10.84 -18.23 -5.26
C GLU A 91 10.14 -19.33 -6.08
N ILE A 92 10.89 -20.35 -6.48
CA ILE A 92 10.36 -21.50 -7.23
C ILE A 92 9.28 -22.19 -6.39
N GLY A 93 8.12 -22.45 -7.00
CA GLY A 93 6.98 -23.13 -6.34
C GLY A 93 5.93 -22.19 -5.75
N LYS A 94 6.20 -20.87 -5.67
CA LYS A 94 5.22 -19.87 -5.23
C LYS A 94 4.31 -19.41 -6.36
N LYS A 95 3.17 -18.81 -6.02
CA LYS A 95 2.22 -18.27 -7.01
C LYS A 95 2.83 -17.06 -7.74
N PRO A 96 2.59 -16.92 -9.06
CA PRO A 96 3.05 -15.77 -9.81
C PRO A 96 2.31 -14.52 -9.36
N GLY A 97 3.05 -13.43 -9.20
CA GLY A 97 2.53 -12.13 -8.80
C GLY A 97 3.67 -11.12 -8.76
N PHE A 98 3.91 -10.45 -9.88
CA PHE A 98 5.05 -9.54 -10.04
C PHE A 98 4.57 -8.15 -10.43
N VAL A 99 5.31 -7.13 -9.97
CA VAL A 99 5.17 -5.77 -10.45
C VAL A 99 6.50 -5.40 -11.07
N LEU A 100 6.53 -5.25 -12.38
CA LEU A 100 7.69 -4.74 -13.11
C LEU A 100 7.66 -3.21 -13.02
N VAL A 101 8.79 -2.63 -12.61
CA VAL A 101 8.91 -1.20 -12.34
C VAL A 101 10.14 -0.64 -13.06
N ASN A 102 10.08 0.62 -13.44
CA ASN A 102 11.23 1.35 -13.96
C ASN A 102 12.14 1.80 -12.79
N GLU A 103 13.33 2.31 -13.10
CA GLU A 103 14.30 2.78 -12.09
C GLU A 103 13.75 3.89 -11.17
N ASP A 104 12.78 4.68 -11.67
CA ASP A 104 12.09 5.74 -10.93
C ASP A 104 10.89 5.23 -10.11
N PHE A 105 10.70 3.91 -10.02
CA PHE A 105 9.54 3.25 -9.41
C PHE A 105 8.19 3.55 -10.09
N SER A 106 8.16 4.06 -11.31
CA SER A 106 6.93 4.04 -12.11
C SER A 106 6.59 2.59 -12.51
N ILE A 107 5.32 2.22 -12.42
CA ILE A 107 4.87 0.86 -12.76
C ILE A 107 4.93 0.68 -14.28
N ASN A 108 5.67 -0.32 -14.72
CA ASN A 108 5.72 -0.75 -16.12
C ASN A 108 4.61 -1.77 -16.42
N GLN A 109 4.50 -2.82 -15.60
CA GLN A 109 3.54 -3.90 -15.80
C GLN A 109 3.21 -4.64 -14.50
N VAL A 110 2.01 -5.20 -14.40
CA VAL A 110 1.62 -6.17 -13.37
C VAL A 110 1.42 -7.54 -14.04
N LEU A 111 2.04 -8.58 -13.49
CA LEU A 111 2.11 -9.93 -14.05
C LEU A 111 1.58 -10.97 -13.06
#